data_AF-A0A5K0WHU0-F1
#
_entry.id   AF-A0A5K0WHU0-F1
#
_cell.length_a   1.000
_cell.length_b   1.000
_cell.length_c   1.000
_cell.angle_alpha   90.00
_cell.angle_beta   90.00
_cell.angle_gamma   90.00
#
_symmetry.space_group_name_H-M   'P 1'
#
loop_
_entity.id
_entity.type
_entity.pdbx_description
1 polymer ?
#
loop_
_entity_poly.entity_id
_entity_poly.type
_entity_poly.pdbx_seq_one_letter_code
_entity_poly.pdbx_strand_id
1 'polypeptide(L)'
;MEILSGAEMVIRSLINQGIQHIFGYPGGAVLDIYDALKTVGGIEHILVRHEQAATHMADGYARSTGKTGVVLVTSGPGATNAIT
;
A
#
# COMPACT_ATOMS: atom_id res chain seq x y z
N MET A 1 25.29 8.46 -5.78
CA MET A 1 24.06 8.25 -4.99
C MET A 1 22.94 8.07 -5.99
N GLU A 2 22.17 6.98 -5.89
CA GLU A 2 21.02 6.80 -6.77
C GLU A 2 19.97 7.88 -6.45
N ILE A 3 19.48 8.59 -7.47
CA ILE A 3 18.46 9.64 -7.29
C ILE A 3 17.10 8.95 -7.38
N LEU A 4 16.38 8.90 -6.27
CA LEU A 4 15.05 8.31 -6.18
C LEU A 4 13.98 9.40 -6.08
N SER A 5 12.84 9.16 -6.70
CA SER A 5 11.61 9.90 -6.41
C SER A 5 11.13 9.61 -4.99
N GLY A 6 10.33 10.52 -4.42
CA GLY A 6 9.73 10.31 -3.10
C GLY A 6 8.88 9.04 -3.03
N ALA A 7 8.17 8.70 -4.11
CA ALA A 7 7.39 7.46 -4.20
C ALA A 7 8.27 6.20 -4.13
N GLU A 8 9.40 6.16 -4.86
CA GLU A 8 10.35 5.04 -4.79
C GLU A 8 10.99 4.91 -3.41
N MET A 9 11.26 6.04 -2.73
CA MET A 9 11.77 6.03 -1.36
C MET A 9 10.77 5.38 -0.39
N VAL A 10 9.47 5.66 -0.54
CA VAL A 10 8.40 5.02 0.24
C VAL A 10 8.40 3.51 0.01
N ILE A 11 8.40 3.05 -1.25
CA ILE A 11 8.37 1.62 -1.56
C ILE A 11 9.61 0.89 -1.06
N ARG A 12 10.82 1.45 -1.25
CA ARG A 12 12.05 0.86 -0.71
C ARG A 12 12.04 0.80 0.81
N SER A 13 11.49 1.82 1.48
CA SER A 13 11.35 1.80 2.93
C SER A 13 10.46 0.65 3.40
N LEU A 14 9.32 0.43 2.74
CA LEU A 14 8.43 -0.70 3.04
C LEU A 14 9.12 -2.06 2.81
N ILE A 15 9.85 -2.22 1.70
CA ILE A 15 10.63 -3.44 1.43
C ILE A 15 11.67 -3.68 2.53
N ASN A 16 12.39 -2.65 2.96
CA ASN A 16 13.39 -2.75 4.03
C ASN A 16 12.76 -3.13 5.39
N GLN A 17 11.48 -2.81 5.60
CA GLN A 17 10.70 -3.27 6.76
C GLN A 17 10.11 -4.68 6.58
N GLY A 18 10.44 -5.38 5.50
CA GLY A 18 9.97 -6.73 5.21
C GLY A 18 8.53 -6.80 4.74
N ILE A 19 7.94 -5.70 4.27
CA ILE A 19 6.59 -5.68 3.71
C ILE A 19 6.58 -6.43 2.38
N GLN A 20 5.67 -7.40 2.27
CA GLN A 20 5.51 -8.25 1.08
C GLN A 20 4.21 -7.96 0.33
N HIS A 21 3.17 -7.47 1.03
CA HIS A 21 1.85 -7.27 0.47
C HIS A 21 1.31 -5.88 0.84
N ILE A 22 0.66 -5.22 -0.12
CA ILE A 22 -0.13 -4.00 0.10
C ILE A 22 -1.53 -4.23 -0.43
N PHE A 23 -2.54 -3.93 0.39
CA PHE A 23 -3.94 -3.99 0.01
C PHE A 23 -4.41 -2.58 -0.34
N GLY A 24 -5.05 -2.37 -1.49
CA GLY A 24 -5.36 -1.00 -1.87
C GLY A 24 -6.33 -0.82 -3.03
N TYR A 25 -6.85 0.40 -3.10
CA TYR A 25 -7.69 0.89 -4.19
C TYR A 25 -7.05 2.17 -4.78
N PRO A 26 -6.61 2.15 -6.05
CA PRO A 26 -5.95 3.29 -6.65
C PRO A 26 -6.83 4.54 -6.76
N GLY A 27 -6.21 5.71 -6.63
CA GLY A 27 -6.83 6.99 -6.93
C GLY A 27 -5.77 8.07 -7.17
N GLY A 28 -6.20 9.20 -7.74
CA GLY A 28 -5.31 10.19 -8.35
C GLY A 28 -4.15 10.66 -7.47
N ALA A 29 -4.38 10.87 -6.17
CA ALA A 29 -3.37 11.43 -5.27
C ALA A 29 -2.23 10.47 -4.90
N VAL A 30 -2.37 9.16 -5.19
CA VAL A 30 -1.38 8.13 -4.85
C VAL A 30 -0.85 7.39 -6.08
N LEU A 31 -1.15 7.86 -7.30
CA LEU A 31 -0.75 7.18 -8.54
C LEU A 31 0.77 7.04 -8.67
N ASP A 32 1.55 8.05 -8.26
CA ASP A 32 3.02 7.97 -8.31
C ASP A 32 3.57 6.83 -7.42
N ILE A 33 2.89 6.53 -6.30
CA ILE A 33 3.23 5.41 -5.41
C ILE A 33 2.87 4.07 -6.07
N TYR A 34 1.74 4.02 -6.77
CA TYR A 34 1.34 2.86 -7.56
C TYR A 34 2.29 2.57 -8.73
N ASP A 35 2.80 3.61 -9.38
CA ASP A 35 3.81 3.48 -10.43
C ASP A 35 5.14 3.00 -9.83
N ALA A 36 5.55 3.55 -8.68
CA ALA A 36 6.73 3.09 -7.96
C ALA A 36 6.64 1.62 -7.51
N LEU A 37 5.46 1.12 -7.12
CA LEU A 37 5.25 -0.30 -6.81
C LEU A 37 5.62 -1.20 -7.99
N LYS A 38 5.26 -0.79 -9.21
CA LYS A 38 5.58 -1.53 -10.43
C LYS A 38 7.05 -1.39 -10.82
N THR A 39 7.60 -0.19 -10.72
CA THR A 39 8.97 0.13 -11.14
C THR A 39 10.02 -0.49 -10.21
N VAL A 40 9.84 -0.35 -8.89
CA VAL A 40 10.74 -0.91 -7.88
C VAL A 40 10.52 -2.42 -7.72
N GLY A 41 9.27 -2.87 -7.79
CA GLY A 41 8.90 -4.27 -7.56
C GLY A 41 9.09 -4.72 -6.11
N GLY A 42 9.02 -6.03 -5.87
CA GLY A 42 9.28 -6.63 -4.56
C GLY A 42 8.10 -6.61 -3.56
N ILE A 43 7.04 -5.87 -3.86
CA ILE A 43 5.78 -5.87 -3.10
C ILE A 43 4.64 -6.30 -4.03
N GLU A 44 3.84 -7.26 -3.59
CA GLU A 44 2.61 -7.64 -4.26
C GLU A 44 1.47 -6.69 -3.87
N HIS A 45 0.91 -5.99 -4.87
CA HIS A 45 -0.29 -5.18 -4.66
C HIS A 45 -1.56 -6.01 -4.89
N ILE A 46 -2.40 -6.07 -3.87
CA ILE A 46 -3.69 -6.75 -3.89
C ILE A 46 -4.77 -5.69 -4.09
N LEU A 47 -5.31 -5.65 -5.31
CA LEU A 47 -6.39 -4.74 -5.68
C LEU A 47 -7.69 -5.15 -4.99
N VAL A 48 -8.24 -4.24 -4.18
CA VAL A 48 -9.58 -4.40 -3.61
C VAL A 48 -10.64 -3.69 -4.45
N ARG A 49 -11.92 -3.79 -4.07
CA ARG A 49 -13.03 -3.05 -4.70
C ARG A 49 -13.63 -1.97 -3.82
N HIS A 50 -13.18 -1.87 -2.57
CA HIS A 50 -13.64 -0.87 -1.60
C HIS A 50 -12.56 -0.67 -0.53
N GLU A 51 -12.29 0.56 -0.10
CA GLU A 51 -11.20 0.87 0.83
C GLU A 51 -11.37 0.20 2.19
N GLN A 52 -12.61 0.13 2.70
CA GLN A 52 -12.92 -0.66 3.90
C GLN A 52 -12.44 -2.12 3.78
N ALA A 53 -12.59 -2.75 2.62
CA ALA A 53 -12.13 -4.12 2.41
C ALA A 53 -10.59 -4.20 2.47
N ALA A 54 -9.86 -3.19 1.98
CA ALA A 54 -8.41 -3.14 2.15
C ALA A 54 -8.01 -3.10 3.62
N THR A 55 -8.66 -2.27 4.45
CA THR A 55 -8.40 -2.21 5.89
C THR A 55 -8.68 -3.56 6.58
N HIS A 56 -9.82 -4.18 6.30
CA HIS A 56 -10.18 -5.48 6.89
C HIS A 56 -9.23 -6.60 6.45
N MET A 57 -8.79 -6.60 5.18
CA MET A 57 -7.81 -7.56 4.69
C MET A 57 -6.44 -7.37 5.33
N ALA A 58 -5.98 -6.12 5.47
CA ALA A 58 -4.71 -5.80 6.13
C ALA A 58 -4.73 -6.19 7.62
N ASP A 59 -5.83 -5.90 8.34
CA ASP A 59 -6.00 -6.31 9.75
C ASP A 59 -6.04 -7.84 9.88
N GLY A 60 -6.82 -8.53 9.04
CA GLY A 60 -6.88 -9.99 9.02
C GLY A 60 -5.52 -10.64 8.70
N TYR A 61 -4.78 -10.08 7.73
CA TYR A 61 -3.42 -10.50 7.41
C TYR A 61 -2.49 -10.34 8.61
N ALA A 62 -2.55 -9.20 9.29
CA ALA A 62 -1.70 -8.94 10.45
C ALA A 62 -1.99 -9.91 11.60
N ARG A 63 -3.27 -10.12 11.94
CA ARG A 63 -3.69 -11.03 13.01
C ARG A 63 -3.35 -12.49 12.73
N SER A 64 -3.49 -12.93 11.48
CA SER A 64 -3.27 -14.33 11.12
C SER A 64 -1.80 -14.70 10.92
N THR A 65 -0.95 -13.73 10.57
CA THR A 65 0.47 -13.99 10.23
C THR A 65 1.46 -13.41 11.23
N GLY A 66 1.05 -12.46 12.06
CA GLY A 66 1.95 -11.66 12.90
C GLY A 66 2.80 -10.65 12.13
N LYS A 67 2.61 -10.51 10.81
CA LYS A 67 3.32 -9.54 9.96
C LYS A 67 2.56 -8.21 9.91
N THR A 68 3.24 -7.13 9.51
CA THR A 68 2.59 -5.82 9.35
C THR A 68 1.65 -5.81 8.14
N GLY A 69 0.37 -5.48 8.37
CA GLY A 69 -0.59 -5.19 7.30
C GLY A 69 -0.45 -3.76 6.80
N VAL A 70 -0.48 -3.55 5.47
CA VAL A 70 -0.32 -2.23 4.85
C VAL A 70 -1.47 -1.95 3.90
N VAL A 71 -2.06 -0.75 4.04
CA VAL A 71 -3.15 -0.25 3.22
C VAL A 71 -2.69 0.95 2.41
N LEU A 72 -2.98 0.98 1.11
CA LEU A 72 -2.75 2.13 0.24
C LEU A 72 -4.07 2.60 -0.38
N VAL A 73 -4.50 3.80 -0.02
CA VAL A 73 -5.73 4.43 -0.52
C VAL A 73 -5.49 5.91 -0.83
N THR A 74 -6.29 6.46 -1.74
CA THR A 74 -6.19 7.88 -2.13
C THR A 74 -6.73 8.82 -1.06
N SER A 75 -6.32 10.09 -1.14
CA SER A 75 -6.89 11.18 -0.34
C SER A 75 -8.40 11.36 -0.58
N GLY A 76 -9.09 12.01 0.35
CA GLY A 76 -10.52 12.32 0.23
C GLY A 76 -11.39 11.12 0.63
N PRO A 77 -12.45 10.78 -0.13
CA PRO A 77 -13.37 9.70 0.21
C PRO A 77 -12.67 8.34 0.46
N GLY A 78 -11.60 8.04 -0.29
CA GLY A 78 -10.85 6.80 -0.11
C GLY A 78 -10.24 6.66 1.29
N ALA A 79 -9.64 7.74 1.80
CA ALA A 79 -9.10 7.78 3.16
C ALA A 79 -10.21 7.66 4.21
N THR A 80 -11.35 8.33 4.03
CA THR A 80 -12.46 8.25 5.01
C THR A 80 -13.17 6.90 4.98
N ASN A 81 -13.26 6.24 3.83
CA ASN A 81 -13.81 4.88 3.69
C ASN A 81 -12.93 3.83 4.38
N ALA A 82 -11.66 4.13 4.65
CA ALA A 82 -10.71 3.25 5.33
C ALA A 82 -10.74 3.38 6.86
N ILE A 83 -11.48 4.35 7.43
CA ILE A 83 -11.56 4.60 8.88
C ILE A 83 -12.34 3.50 9.62
N THR A 84 -13.29 2.87 8.94
CA THR A 84 -14.18 1.83 9.48
C THR A 84 -13.50 0.46 9.48
#